data_AF-A0A150M809-F1
#
_entry.id   AF-A0A150M809-F1
#
_cell.length_a   1.000
_cell.length_b   1.000
_cell.length_c   1.000
_cell.angle_alpha   90.00
_cell.angle_beta   90.00
_cell.angle_gamma   90.00
#
_symmetry.space_group_name_H-M   'P 1'
#
loop_
_entity.id
_entity.type
_entity.pdbx_description
1 polymer ?
#
loop_
_entity_poly.entity_id
_entity_poly.type
_entity_poly.pdbx_seq_one_letter_code
_entity_poly.pdbx_strand_id
1 'polypeptide(L)'
;MTKENEMKNSVDAPSVQETMEDIWHETCGTWKNCNESNVESFLSKCLEHNIDPQYCMNWITQHSDQIPNQSAVLDKAREWVNQHTSTGSPISVSNQMMD
;
A
#
# COMPACT_ATOMS: atom_id res chain seq x y z
N MET A 1 17.50 25.26 42.91
CA MET A 1 16.50 26.24 42.45
C MET A 1 17.16 26.94 41.26
N THR A 2 16.85 26.69 40.00
CA THR A 2 15.60 26.36 39.28
C THR A 2 16.01 25.50 38.06
N LYS A 3 15.63 24.22 38.00
CA LYS A 3 14.56 23.66 37.15
C LYS A 3 14.65 24.01 35.65
N GLU A 4 15.00 22.96 34.89
CA GLU A 4 14.28 22.44 33.72
C GLU A 4 14.12 23.37 32.51
N ASN A 5 14.84 23.04 31.45
CA ASN A 5 14.41 23.23 30.06
C ASN A 5 14.83 22.02 29.23
N GLU A 6 14.42 20.82 29.66
CA GLU A 6 14.22 19.69 28.75
C GLU A 6 12.89 19.92 28.05
N MET A 7 12.92 20.74 26.99
CA MET A 7 11.83 20.84 26.04
C MET A 7 12.39 20.70 24.63
N LYS A 8 12.23 19.50 24.08
CA LYS A 8 11.38 19.28 22.91
C LYS A 8 11.17 17.78 22.78
N ASN A 9 10.09 17.32 23.39
CA ASN A 9 9.40 16.12 22.94
C ASN A 9 8.97 16.43 21.50
N SER A 10 9.85 16.10 20.54
CA SER A 10 9.49 16.10 19.14
C SER A 10 8.51 14.95 19.04
N VAL A 11 7.22 15.26 18.93
CA VAL A 11 6.27 14.29 18.39
C VAL A 11 6.70 14.12 16.95
N ASP A 12 7.69 13.26 16.72
CA ASP A 12 8.18 12.96 15.40
C ASP A 12 7.00 12.37 14.64
N ALA A 13 6.61 13.04 13.55
CA ALA A 13 5.55 12.54 12.69
C ALA A 13 5.94 11.11 12.24
N PRO A 14 5.01 10.15 12.23
CA PRO A 14 5.32 8.80 11.82
C PRO A 14 5.87 8.82 10.39
N SER A 15 6.85 7.97 10.14
CA SER A 15 7.40 7.80 8.80
C SER A 15 6.31 7.29 7.83
N VAL A 16 6.58 7.45 6.53
CA VAL A 16 5.70 6.90 5.48
C VAL A 16 5.53 5.38 5.64
N GLN A 17 6.62 4.68 6.00
CA GLN A 17 6.58 3.25 6.22
C GLN A 17 5.73 2.87 7.43
N GLU A 18 5.92 3.53 8.59
CA GLU A 18 5.10 3.27 9.78
C GLU A 18 3.61 3.52 9.50
N THR A 19 3.29 4.62 8.83
CA THR A 19 1.90 4.94 8.47
C THR A 19 1.30 3.87 7.55
N MET A 20 2.07 3.37 6.56
CA MET A 20 1.63 2.30 5.68
C MET A 20 1.43 0.98 6.44
N GLU A 21 2.34 0.61 7.34
CA GLU A 21 2.22 -0.60 8.16
C GLU A 21 1.00 -0.55 9.08
N ASP A 22 0.70 0.62 9.67
CA ASP A 22 -0.50 0.85 10.47
C ASP A 22 -1.77 0.69 9.64
N ILE A 23 -1.81 1.26 8.43
CA ILE A 23 -2.94 1.10 7.49
C ILE A 23 -3.12 -0.38 7.12
N TRP A 24 -2.03 -1.09 6.83
CA TRP A 24 -2.08 -2.51 6.52
C TRP A 24 -2.62 -3.33 7.69
N HIS A 25 -2.19 -3.04 8.91
CA HIS A 25 -2.73 -3.70 10.10
C HIS A 25 -4.22 -3.35 10.30
N GLU A 26 -4.65 -2.12 10.05
CA GLU A 26 -6.06 -1.74 10.16
C GLU A 26 -6.94 -2.52 9.17
N THR A 27 -6.48 -2.69 7.93
CA THR A 27 -7.31 -3.27 6.86
C THR A 27 -7.19 -4.78 6.74
N CYS A 28 -5.97 -5.33 6.77
CA CYS A 28 -5.72 -6.76 6.65
C CYS A 28 -5.63 -7.45 8.02
N GLY A 29 -5.18 -6.75 9.07
CA GLY A 29 -5.01 -7.31 10.42
C GLY A 29 -3.84 -8.27 10.54
N THR A 30 -3.86 -9.34 9.74
CA THR A 30 -2.76 -10.31 9.62
C THR A 30 -2.58 -10.70 8.16
N TRP A 31 -1.41 -11.23 7.81
CA TRP A 31 -1.14 -11.74 6.45
C TRP A 31 -2.16 -12.80 6.01
N LYS A 32 -2.60 -13.67 6.93
CA LYS A 32 -3.58 -14.74 6.64
C LYS A 32 -4.99 -14.23 6.36
N ASN A 33 -5.34 -13.05 6.85
CA ASN A 33 -6.67 -12.46 6.67
C ASN A 33 -6.73 -11.52 5.47
N CYS A 34 -5.57 -11.12 4.92
CA CYS A 34 -5.49 -10.22 3.78
C CYS A 34 -6.05 -10.93 2.52
N ASN A 35 -7.17 -10.41 2.02
CA ASN A 35 -7.84 -10.87 0.80
C ASN A 35 -8.05 -9.69 -0.17
N GLU A 36 -8.71 -9.95 -1.29
CA GLU A 36 -9.00 -8.99 -2.36
C GLU A 36 -9.68 -7.70 -1.84
N SER A 37 -10.67 -7.81 -0.96
CA SER A 37 -11.38 -6.65 -0.43
C SER A 37 -10.53 -5.84 0.57
N ASN A 38 -9.73 -6.54 1.38
CA ASN A 38 -8.84 -5.88 2.33
C ASN A 38 -7.68 -5.16 1.64
N VAL A 39 -7.15 -5.72 0.54
CA VAL A 39 -6.07 -5.07 -0.21
C VAL A 39 -6.56 -3.84 -0.98
N GLU A 40 -7.78 -3.84 -1.51
CA GLU A 40 -8.38 -2.61 -2.07
C GLU A 40 -8.53 -1.53 -0.99
N SER A 41 -9.01 -1.92 0.19
CA SER A 41 -9.14 -0.99 1.33
C SER A 41 -7.79 -0.44 1.79
N PHE A 42 -6.76 -1.28 1.80
CA PHE A 42 -5.38 -0.90 2.10
C PHE A 42 -4.88 0.17 1.12
N LEU A 43 -5.03 -0.07 -0.18
CA LEU A 43 -4.56 0.85 -1.22
C LEU A 43 -5.35 2.18 -1.22
N SER A 44 -6.66 2.12 -0.97
CA SER A 44 -7.50 3.32 -0.82
C SER A 44 -7.03 4.18 0.34
N LYS A 45 -6.77 3.57 1.51
CA LYS A 45 -6.27 4.29 2.69
C LYS A 45 -4.85 4.81 2.48
N CYS A 46 -3.97 4.09 1.78
CA CYS A 46 -2.68 4.64 1.37
C CYS A 46 -2.87 5.96 0.61
N LEU A 47 -3.76 5.97 -0.39
CA LEU A 47 -4.06 7.16 -1.18
C LEU A 47 -4.62 8.31 -0.32
N GLU A 48 -5.55 8.02 0.58
CA GLU A 48 -6.12 8.99 1.53
C GLU A 48 -5.06 9.63 2.44
N HIS A 49 -4.03 8.85 2.81
CA HIS A 49 -2.90 9.30 3.61
C HIS A 49 -1.76 9.91 2.77
N ASN A 50 -2.00 10.19 1.48
CA ASN A 50 -1.01 10.72 0.52
C ASN A 50 0.22 9.81 0.33
N ILE A 51 0.06 8.51 0.53
CA ILE A 51 1.06 7.48 0.23
C ILE A 51 0.75 6.92 -1.15
N ASP A 52 1.76 6.85 -2.02
CA ASP A 52 1.59 6.30 -3.37
C ASP A 52 1.07 4.85 -3.32
N PRO A 53 -0.09 4.52 -3.92
CA PRO A 53 -0.58 3.16 -3.96
C PRO A 53 0.37 2.16 -4.62
N GLN A 54 1.23 2.58 -5.57
CA GLN A 54 2.29 1.75 -6.13
C GLN A 54 3.35 1.40 -5.07
N TYR A 55 3.70 2.33 -4.18
CA TYR A 55 4.61 2.06 -3.07
C TYR A 55 4.01 1.02 -2.12
N CYS A 56 2.74 1.19 -1.76
CA CYS A 56 1.99 0.23 -0.94
C CYS A 56 1.88 -1.16 -1.59
N MET A 57 1.59 -1.22 -2.90
CA MET A 57 1.54 -2.48 -3.66
C MET A 57 2.91 -3.19 -3.69
N ASN A 58 3.99 -2.44 -3.91
CA ASN A 58 5.35 -3.00 -3.91
C ASN A 58 5.73 -3.57 -2.55
N TRP A 59 5.30 -2.94 -1.46
CA TRP A 59 5.54 -3.45 -0.11
C TRP A 59 4.78 -4.75 0.16
N ILE A 60 3.50 -4.86 -0.22
CA ILE A 60 2.76 -6.13 -0.13
C ILE A 60 3.40 -7.23 -0.97
N THR A 61 3.87 -6.90 -2.17
CA THR A 61 4.52 -7.87 -3.07
C THR A 61 5.77 -8.48 -2.43
N GLN A 62 6.52 -7.71 -1.62
CA GLN A 62 7.69 -8.23 -0.89
C GLN A 62 7.33 -9.22 0.24
N HIS A 63 6.08 -9.21 0.69
CA HIS A 63 5.60 -10.03 1.81
C HIS A 63 4.57 -11.08 1.37
N SER A 64 4.35 -11.22 0.06
CA SER A 64 3.23 -11.98 -0.51
C SER A 64 3.26 -13.46 -0.16
N ASP A 65 4.43 -14.04 0.11
CA ASP A 65 4.58 -15.44 0.53
C ASP A 65 3.85 -15.76 1.85
N GLN A 66 3.52 -14.75 2.64
CA GLN A 66 2.75 -14.89 3.89
C GLN A 66 1.23 -14.83 3.66
N ILE A 67 0.79 -14.44 2.46
CA ILE A 67 -0.60 -14.20 2.11
C ILE A 67 -1.18 -15.45 1.41
N PRO A 68 -2.27 -16.02 1.92
CA PRO A 68 -2.98 -17.08 1.22
C PRO A 68 -3.60 -16.55 -0.07
N ASN A 69 -3.60 -17.34 -1.13
CA ASN A 69 -4.07 -16.91 -2.45
C ASN A 69 -3.40 -15.62 -2.95
N GLN A 70 -2.11 -15.42 -2.64
CA GLN A 70 -1.35 -14.22 -2.99
C GLN A 70 -1.54 -13.76 -4.45
N SER A 71 -1.68 -14.68 -5.41
CA SER A 71 -1.92 -14.32 -6.82
C SER A 71 -3.18 -13.48 -6.99
N ALA A 72 -4.30 -13.88 -6.37
CA ALA A 72 -5.57 -13.16 -6.49
C ALA A 72 -5.51 -11.79 -5.80
N VAL A 73 -4.84 -11.73 -4.64
CA VAL A 73 -4.63 -10.48 -3.89
C VAL A 73 -3.76 -9.51 -4.70
N LEU A 74 -2.64 -9.96 -5.25
CA LEU A 74 -1.74 -9.13 -6.04
C LEU A 74 -2.37 -8.69 -7.38
N ASP A 75 -3.12 -9.56 -8.05
CA ASP A 75 -3.85 -9.20 -9.27
C ASP A 75 -4.90 -8.12 -8.99
N LYS A 76 -5.66 -8.27 -7.91
CA LYS A 76 -6.63 -7.26 -7.48
C LYS A 76 -5.96 -5.94 -7.11
N ALA A 77 -4.85 -5.98 -6.38
CA ALA A 77 -4.06 -4.80 -6.04
C ALA A 77 -3.60 -4.06 -7.31
N ARG A 78 -3.05 -4.79 -8.27
CA ARG A 78 -2.59 -4.24 -9.56
C ARG A 78 -3.74 -3.61 -10.34
N GLU A 79 -4.88 -4.29 -10.42
CA GLU A 79 -6.09 -3.77 -11.06
C GLU A 79 -6.52 -2.44 -10.41
N TRP A 80 -6.61 -2.42 -9.08
CA TRP A 80 -7.02 -1.25 -8.33
C TRP A 80 -6.08 -0.06 -8.57
N VAL A 81 -4.76 -0.28 -8.48
CA VAL A 81 -3.76 0.76 -8.69
C VAL A 81 -3.85 1.33 -10.11
N ASN A 82 -4.02 0.49 -11.13
CA ASN A 82 -4.18 0.95 -12.51
C ASN A 82 -5.44 1.80 -12.71
N GLN A 83 -6.51 1.52 -11.96
CA GLN A 83 -7.77 2.28 -12.04
C GLN A 83 -7.71 3.62 -11.29
N HIS A 84 -6.98 3.68 -10.18
CA HIS A 84 -7.04 4.80 -9.24
C HIS A 84 -5.81 5.72 -9.29
N THR A 85 -4.72 5.27 -9.89
CA THR A 85 -3.54 6.09 -10.12
C THR A 85 -3.48 6.41 -11.62
N SER A 86 -3.34 7.69 -11.97
CA SER A 86 -2.94 8.09 -13.34
C SER A 86 -1.46 7.77 -13.56
N THR A 87 -1.07 6.51 -13.36
CA THR A 87 0.20 6.01 -13.85
C THR A 87 0.09 5.94 -15.36
N GLY A 88 0.41 7.06 -16.01
CA GLY A 88 0.41 7.25 -17.46
C GLY A 88 1.42 6.36 -18.17
N SER A 89 1.21 5.05 -18.16
CA SER A 89 1.88 4.09 -19.03
C SER A 89 0.80 3.35 -19.79
N PRO A 90 0.59 3.64 -21.08
CA PRO A 90 -0.28 2.81 -21.89
C PRO A 90 0.27 1.39 -21.85
N ILE A 91 -0.56 0.43 -21.42
CA ILE A 91 -0.34 -0.96 -21.78
C ILE A 91 -0.49 -0.97 -23.30
N SER A 92 0.62 -0.94 -24.03
CA SER A 92 0.62 -1.19 -25.47
C SER A 92 0.16 -2.63 -25.66
N VAL A 93 -1.14 -2.80 -25.90
CA VAL A 93 -1.69 -3.97 -26.56
C VAL A 93 -1.19 -3.97 -27.99
N SER A 94 0.10 -4.22 -28.18
CA SER A 94 0.62 -4.68 -29.47
C SER A 94 0.21 -6.14 -29.64
N ASN A 95 -1.11 -6.37 -29.76
CA ASN A 95 -1.60 -7.53 -30.48
C ASN A 95 -1.16 -7.32 -31.93
N GLN A 96 -0.07 -8.00 -32.28
CA GLN A 96 0.26 -8.33 -33.66
C GLN A 96 -0.96 -9.05 -34.25
N MET A 97 -1.80 -8.31 -34.96
CA MET A 97 -2.68 -8.90 -35.95
C MET A 97 -1.93 -8.84 -37.28
N MET A 98 -1.45 -10.00 -37.68
CA MET A 98 -1.02 -10.31 -39.04
C MET A 98 -2.27 -10.25 -39.92
N ASP A 99 -2.23 -9.42 -40.95
CA ASP A 99 -2.95 -9.64 -42.21
C ASP A 99 -2.03 -9.20 -43.35
#